data_AF-A0A3D4I371-F1
#
_entry.id   AF-A0A3D4I371-F1
#
_cell.length_a   1.000
_cell.length_b   1.000
_cell.length_c   1.000
_cell.angle_alpha   90.00
_cell.angle_beta   90.00
_cell.angle_gamma   90.00
#
_symmetry.space_group_name_H-M   'P 1'
#
loop_
_entity.id
_entity.type
_entity.pdbx_description
1 polymer ?
#
loop_
_entity_poly.entity_id
_entity_poly.type
_entity_poly.pdbx_seq_one_letter_code
_entity_poly.pdbx_strand_id
1 'polypeptide(L)' 'MENTPTPHNGAKAGDIAKTVLMPGDPLRAKYIAENFLEKPRCFNTVRNMLGYTGTYGGKEVSV' A
#
# COMPACT_ATOMS: atom_id res chain seq x y z
N MET A 1 19.45 10.14 -7.51
CA MET A 1 19.19 8.70 -7.71
C MET A 1 17.80 8.43 -7.17
N GLU A 2 16.95 7.76 -7.95
CA GLU A 2 15.68 7.26 -7.45
C GLU A 2 16.00 6.11 -6.48
N ASN A 3 15.64 6.27 -5.21
CA ASN A 3 15.86 5.27 -4.16
C ASN A 3 14.71 4.24 -4.09
N THR A 4 14.02 4.02 -5.21
CA THR A 4 12.85 3.14 -5.33
C THR A 4 13.06 2.11 -6.44
N PRO A 5 12.86 0.80 -6.19
CA PRO A 5 12.43 0.20 -4.92
C PRO A 5 13.53 0.19 -3.84
N THR A 6 13.16 -0.11 -2.60
CA THR A 6 14.09 -0.27 -1.47
C THR A 6 14.29 -1.76 -1.13
N PRO A 7 15.29 -2.13 -0.31
CA PRO A 7 15.44 -3.52 0.15
C PRO A 7 14.25 -4.09 0.94
N HIS A 8 13.30 -3.26 1.37
CA HIS A 8 12.16 -3.64 2.20
C HIS A 8 10.80 -3.32 1.56
N ASN A 9 10.79 -2.63 0.41
CA ASN A 9 9.56 -2.16 -0.23
C ASN A 9 9.72 -2.16 -1.75
N GLY A 10 8.89 -2.96 -2.42
CA GLY A 10 8.87 -3.14 -3.88
C GLY A 10 8.15 -2.03 -4.66
N ALA A 11 7.61 -1.02 -3.98
CA ALA A 11 6.96 0.13 -4.61
C ALA A 11 7.90 0.90 -5.55
N LYS A 12 7.35 1.35 -6.68
CA LYS A 12 7.95 2.37 -7.56
C LYS A 12 7.53 3.76 -7.10
N ALA A 13 8.23 4.79 -7.60
CA ALA A 13 7.81 6.16 -7.41
C ALA A 13 6.36 6.37 -7.91
N GLY A 14 5.52 6.93 -7.04
CA GLY A 14 4.08 7.14 -7.32
C GLY A 14 3.16 5.97 -6.96
N ASP A 15 3.68 4.80 -6.56
CA ASP A 15 2.83 3.68 -6.16
C ASP A 15 2.16 3.87 -4.79
N ILE A 16 2.80 4.63 -3.90
CA ILE A 16 2.34 4.92 -2.54
C ILE A 16 1.68 6.31 -2.55
N ALA A 17 0.44 6.38 -2.07
CA ALA A 17 -0.31 7.62 -1.93
C ALA A 17 0.31 8.55 -0.89
N LYS A 18 -0.08 9.83 -0.91
CA LYS A 18 0.38 10.82 0.07
C LYS A 18 -0.06 10.49 1.50
N THR A 19 -1.18 9.79 1.65
CA THR A 19 -1.74 9.38 2.94
C THR A 19 -1.57 7.87 3.09
N VAL A 20 -0.90 7.45 4.16
CA VAL A 20 -0.60 6.03 4.43
C VAL A 20 -1.10 5.65 5.83
N LEU A 21 -1.89 4.58 5.90
CA LEU A 21 -2.25 3.90 7.14
C LEU A 21 -1.29 2.73 7.34
N MET A 22 -0.76 2.52 8.56
CA MET A 22 0.27 1.51 8.79
C MET A 22 -0.15 0.51 9.87
N PRO A 23 -0.99 -0.49 9.55
CA PRO A 23 -1.26 -1.57 10.47
C PRO A 23 -0.02 -2.45 10.65
N GLY A 24 0.24 -2.93 11.87
CA GLY A 24 1.38 -3.83 12.13
C GLY A 24 1.19 -5.25 11.59
N ASP A 25 -0.05 -5.68 11.36
CA ASP A 25 -0.39 -7.01 10.84
C ASP A 25 -0.66 -6.93 9.31
N PRO A 26 0.11 -7.64 8.46
CA PRO A 26 -0.12 -7.67 7.02
C PRO A 26 -1.52 -8.13 6.61
N LEU A 27 -2.13 -9.04 7.38
CA LEU A 27 -3.49 -9.51 7.11
C LEU A 27 -4.53 -8.42 7.37
N ARG A 28 -4.24 -7.51 8.30
CA ARG A 28 -5.06 -6.32 8.53
C ARG A 28 -4.93 -5.32 7.39
N ALA A 29 -3.74 -5.13 6.82
CA ALA A 29 -3.57 -4.29 5.62
C ALA A 29 -4.42 -4.83 4.46
N LYS A 30 -4.34 -6.15 4.21
CA LYS A 30 -5.16 -6.84 3.21
C LYS A 30 -6.66 -6.67 3.49
N TYR A 31 -7.10 -6.90 4.73
CA TYR A 31 -8.50 -6.72 5.11
C TYR A 31 -8.98 -5.29 4.84
N ILE A 32 -8.20 -4.27 5.20
CA ILE A 32 -8.56 -2.87 4.96
C ILE A 32 -8.67 -2.61 3.45
N ALA A 33 -7.68 -3.08 2.67
CA ALA A 33 -7.67 -2.89 1.23
C ALA A 33 -8.89 -3.54 0.54
N GLU A 34 -9.27 -4.75 0.93
CA GLU A 34 -10.38 -5.49 0.30
C GLU A 34 -11.76 -4.96 0.69
N ASN A 35 -11.92 -4.38 1.89
CA ASN A 35 -13.23 -3.98 2.41
C ASN A 35 -13.51 -2.47 2.31
N PHE A 36 -12.49 -1.62 2.29
CA PHE A 36 -12.67 -0.17 2.35
C PHE A 36 -12.11 0.57 1.13
N LEU A 37 -11.09 0.03 0.45
CA LEU A 37 -10.54 0.71 -0.72
C LEU A 37 -11.27 0.28 -1.99
N GLU A 38 -11.56 1.25 -2.84
CA GLU A 38 -11.96 1.01 -4.21
C GLU A 38 -10.71 0.78 -5.08
N LYS A 39 -10.78 -0.20 -5.98
CA LYS A 39 -9.68 -0.59 -6.90
C LYS A 39 -8.32 -0.76 -6.19
N PRO A 40 -8.24 -1.55 -5.10
CA PRO A 40 -6.99 -1.74 -4.38
C PRO A 40 -5.96 -2.44 -5.27
N ARG A 41 -4.73 -1.91 -5.28
CA ARG A 41 -3.59 -2.48 -5.99
C ARG A 41 -2.46 -2.74 -5.00
N CYS A 42 -2.03 -4.00 -4.92
CA CYS A 42 -0.89 -4.39 -4.11
C CYS A 42 0.40 -3.85 -4.72
N PHE A 43 1.12 -3.00 -3.98
CA PHE A 43 2.41 -2.45 -4.40
C PHE A 43 3.60 -3.13 -3.70
N ASN A 44 3.38 -3.78 -2.55
CA ASN A 44 4.46 -4.43 -1.81
C ASN A 44 4.06 -5.80 -1.28
N THR A 45 4.97 -6.75 -1.45
CA THR A 45 4.93 -8.09 -0.83
C THR A 45 6.28 -8.49 -0.23
N VAL A 46 7.29 -7.59 -0.28
CA VAL A 46 8.64 -7.85 0.22
C VAL A 46 8.58 -8.17 1.71
N ARG A 47 9.25 -9.26 2.12
CA ARG A 47 9.26 -9.77 3.50
C ARG A 47 7.86 -10.08 4.06
N ASN A 48 6.91 -10.41 3.19
CA ASN A 48 5.51 -10.66 3.53
C ASN A 48 4.81 -9.44 4.17
N MET A 49 5.35 -8.24 3.96
CA MET A 49 4.71 -6.99 4.38
C MET A 49 3.83 -6.47 3.25
N LEU A 50 2.53 -6.73 3.36
CA LEU A 50 1.55 -6.39 2.35
C LEU A 50 1.27 -4.89 2.38
N GLY A 51 1.35 -4.25 1.21
CA GLY A 51 1.02 -2.84 1.03
C GLY A 51 0.13 -2.65 -0.20
N TYR A 52 -0.91 -1.84 -0.06
CA TYR A 52 -1.93 -1.59 -1.08
C TYR A 52 -2.17 -0.09 -1.26
N THR A 53 -2.52 0.32 -2.48
CA THR A 53 -3.02 1.66 -2.79
C THR A 53 -4.36 1.54 -3.49
N GLY A 54 -5.33 2.35 -3.08
CA GLY A 54 -6.64 2.45 -3.71
C GLY A 54 -7.30 3.78 -3.37
N THR A 55 -8.60 3.91 -3.64
CA THR A 55 -9.35 5.14 -3.34
C THR A 55 -10.39 4.93 -2.24
N TYR A 56 -10.50 5.88 -1.32
CA TYR A 56 -11.55 5.94 -0.30
C TYR A 56 -12.21 7.31 -0.34
N GLY A 57 -13.52 7.37 -0.64
CA GLY A 57 -14.25 8.64 -0.76
C GLY A 57 -13.64 9.59 -1.80
N GLY A 58 -13.15 9.05 -2.92
CA GLY A 58 -12.50 9.81 -4.00
C GLY A 58 -11.06 10.26 -3.71
N LYS A 59 -10.46 9.85 -2.58
CA LYS A 59 -9.07 10.19 -2.22
C LYS A 59 -8.19 8.95 -2.29
N GLU A 60 -7.00 9.08 -2.86
CA GLU A 60 -5.99 8.01 -2.81
C GLU A 60 -5.45 7.83 -1.39
N VAL A 61 -5.45 6.57 -0.94
CA VAL A 61 -4.95 6.15 0.36
C VAL A 61 -4.18 4.84 0.17
N SER A 62 -3.05 4.73 0.87
CA SER A 62 -2.29 3.48 0.98
C SER A 62 -2.46 2.86 2.36
N VAL A 63 -2.41 1.53 2.42
CA VAL A 63 -2.46 0.74 3.66
C VAL A 63 -1.47 -0.42 3.61
#